data_AF-A0A5J4KLH8-F1
#
_entry.id   AF-A0A5J4KLH8-F1
#
_cell.length_a   1.000
_cell.length_b   1.000
_cell.length_c   1.000
_cell.angle_alpha   90.00
_cell.angle_beta   90.00
_cell.angle_gamma   90.00
#
_symmetry.space_group_name_H-M   'P 1'
#
loop_
_entity.id
_entity.type
_entity.pdbx_description
1 polymer ?
#
loop_
_entity_poly.entity_id
_entity_poly.type
_entity_poly.pdbx_seq_one_letter_code
_entity_poly.pdbx_strand_id
1 'polypeptide(L)'
;MSVESSRYDIRSLIERYAGIKVVNVAMVHGVKEYHSNCPWCGGTDRFITRPETGRYSCAVRSTGCGRYGDGFDFLIEYALLSRQEALKELGIEDGTRTFVPPPPSHQYDKNAPPSPKWQESGWLLVEYAEKALWNTPKARRCSTICALAA
;
A
#
# COMPACT_ATOMS: atom_id res chain seq x y z
N MET A 1 4.55 0.77 -13.30
CA MET A 1 3.75 0.53 -14.52
C MET A 1 2.29 0.76 -14.15
N SER A 2 1.79 1.96 -14.41
CA SER A 2 0.45 2.42 -14.02
C SER A 2 -0.54 2.01 -15.11
N VAL A 3 -1.04 0.77 -15.04
CA VAL A 3 -1.91 0.17 -16.07
C VAL A 3 -3.33 0.73 -16.01
N GLU A 4 -3.74 1.35 -14.89
CA GLU A 4 -5.09 1.95 -14.74
C GLU A 4 -5.36 3.18 -15.62
N SER A 5 -4.37 4.03 -15.92
CA SER A 5 -4.58 5.27 -16.70
C SER A 5 -4.97 5.01 -18.17
N SER A 6 -4.72 3.80 -18.68
CA SER A 6 -5.03 3.44 -20.07
C SER A 6 -6.52 3.21 -20.34
N ARG A 7 -7.35 2.95 -19.31
CA ARG A 7 -8.75 2.52 -19.53
C ARG A 7 -9.74 3.67 -19.50
N TYR A 8 -9.50 4.69 -18.70
CA TYR A 8 -10.38 5.86 -18.62
C TYR A 8 -9.58 7.12 -18.28
N ASP A 9 -9.97 8.25 -18.88
CA ASP A 9 -9.41 9.56 -18.54
C ASP A 9 -10.20 10.17 -17.38
N ILE A 10 -9.57 10.20 -16.20
CA ILE A 10 -10.16 10.79 -14.99
C ILE A 10 -10.52 12.27 -15.16
N ARG A 11 -9.78 13.03 -16.00
CA ARG A 11 -10.10 14.43 -16.23
C ARG A 11 -11.45 14.56 -16.93
N SER A 12 -11.61 13.89 -18.06
CA SER A 12 -12.87 13.90 -18.82
C SER A 12 -14.06 13.41 -17.98
N LEU A 13 -13.82 12.46 -17.07
CA LEU A 13 -14.83 11.96 -16.14
C LEU A 13 -15.27 13.04 -15.14
N ILE A 14 -14.32 13.71 -14.48
CA ILE A 14 -14.63 14.75 -13.49
C ILE A 14 -15.27 15.98 -14.15
N GLU A 15 -14.77 16.41 -15.32
CA GLU A 15 -15.35 17.52 -16.08
C GLU A 15 -16.83 17.24 -16.44
N ARG A 16 -17.16 15.99 -16.82
CA ARG A 16 -18.53 15.56 -17.16
C ARG A 16 -19.48 15.60 -15.96
N TYR A 17 -19.08 15.02 -14.83
CA TYR A 17 -19.97 14.85 -13.67
C TYR A 17 -20.07 16.10 -12.80
N ALA A 18 -18.96 16.82 -12.60
CA ALA A 18 -18.94 18.00 -11.75
C ALA A 18 -19.16 19.32 -12.52
N GLY A 19 -19.18 19.30 -13.86
CA GLY A 19 -19.33 20.51 -14.67
C GLY A 19 -18.16 21.49 -14.49
N ILE A 20 -16.99 20.97 -14.13
CA ILE A 20 -15.80 21.76 -13.82
C ILE A 20 -14.99 21.99 -15.10
N LYS A 21 -14.39 23.16 -15.22
CA LYS A 21 -13.40 23.46 -16.27
C LYS A 21 -12.02 23.60 -15.66
N VAL A 22 -11.01 23.09 -16.36
CA VAL A 22 -9.61 23.33 -16.02
C VAL A 22 -9.31 24.82 -16.12
N VAL A 23 -8.72 25.36 -15.07
CA VAL A 23 -8.30 26.76 -14.96
C VAL A 23 -6.82 26.88 -15.31
N ASN A 24 -6.00 25.94 -14.86
CA ASN A 24 -4.55 26.01 -15.03
C ASN A 24 -3.94 24.61 -15.28
N VAL A 25 -2.77 24.58 -15.92
CA VAL A 25 -2.03 23.35 -16.22
C VAL A 25 -0.57 23.55 -15.81
N ALA A 26 -0.07 22.65 -14.97
CA ALA A 26 1.31 22.64 -14.51
C ALA A 26 1.99 21.31 -14.87
N MET A 27 3.31 21.32 -14.98
CA MET A 27 4.12 20.11 -15.13
C MET A 27 4.97 19.95 -13.87
N VAL A 28 4.72 18.89 -13.10
CA VAL A 28 5.35 18.66 -11.80
C VAL A 28 5.93 17.25 -11.80
N HIS A 29 7.24 17.14 -11.56
CA HIS A 29 7.97 15.86 -11.58
C HIS A 29 7.74 15.02 -12.86
N GLY A 30 7.57 15.68 -14.01
CA GLY A 30 7.33 15.03 -15.30
C GLY A 30 5.88 14.60 -15.53
N VAL A 31 4.97 14.85 -14.58
CA VAL A 31 3.53 14.55 -14.70
C VAL A 31 2.75 15.85 -14.96
N LYS A 32 1.76 15.80 -15.86
CA LYS A 32 0.84 16.92 -16.07
C LYS A 32 -0.22 16.98 -14.98
N GLU A 33 -0.24 18.09 -14.25
CA GLU A 33 -1.23 18.41 -13.23
C GLU A 33 -2.22 19.44 -13.80
N TYR A 34 -3.50 19.12 -13.74
CA TYR A 34 -4.59 20.00 -14.17
C TYR A 34 -5.29 20.56 -12.96
N HIS A 35 -5.33 21.87 -12.83
CA HIS A 35 -5.90 22.55 -11.69
C HIS A 35 -7.27 23.13 -12.05
N SER A 36 -8.22 22.97 -11.14
CA SER A 36 -9.59 23.45 -11.32
C SER A 36 -10.26 23.83 -9.99
N ASN A 37 -11.51 24.29 -10.06
CA ASN A 37 -12.31 24.54 -8.87
C ASN A 37 -12.72 23.22 -8.20
N CYS A 38 -12.66 23.16 -6.87
CA CYS A 38 -13.02 21.95 -6.13
C CYS A 38 -14.54 21.74 -6.11
N PRO A 39 -15.07 20.57 -6.51
CA PRO A 39 -16.51 20.30 -6.50
C PRO A 39 -17.12 20.36 -5.09
N TRP A 40 -16.35 20.03 -4.06
CA TRP A 40 -16.85 19.92 -2.69
C TRP A 40 -16.77 21.23 -1.90
N CYS A 41 -15.64 21.94 -1.98
CA CYS A 41 -15.43 23.17 -1.19
C CYS A 41 -15.54 24.45 -2.02
N GLY A 42 -15.73 24.36 -3.34
CA GLY A 42 -15.87 25.52 -4.22
C GLY A 42 -14.58 26.35 -4.39
N GLY A 43 -13.44 25.94 -3.82
CA GLY A 43 -12.21 26.71 -3.89
C GLY A 43 -11.62 26.77 -5.31
N THR A 44 -11.03 27.91 -5.68
CA THR A 44 -10.47 28.20 -7.01
C THR A 44 -9.05 27.66 -7.18
N ASP A 45 -8.78 26.94 -8.28
CA ASP A 45 -7.44 26.43 -8.67
C ASP A 45 -6.81 25.44 -7.66
N ARG A 46 -7.65 24.69 -6.93
CA ARG A 46 -7.20 23.84 -5.80
C ARG A 46 -7.34 22.36 -6.08
N PHE A 47 -8.20 22.02 -7.03
CA PHE A 47 -8.49 20.65 -7.37
C PHE A 47 -7.52 20.19 -8.45
N ILE A 48 -6.60 19.32 -8.07
CA ILE A 48 -5.53 18.83 -8.93
C ILE A 48 -5.94 17.47 -9.47
N THR A 49 -6.07 17.37 -10.78
CA THR A 49 -6.33 16.13 -11.49
C THR A 49 -5.07 15.71 -12.23
N ARG A 50 -4.69 14.43 -12.13
CA ARG A 50 -3.48 13.85 -12.73
C ARG A 50 -3.85 12.68 -13.64
N PRO A 51 -4.18 12.93 -14.93
CA PRO A 51 -4.64 11.91 -15.86
C PRO A 51 -3.70 10.70 -15.99
N GLU A 52 -2.39 10.94 -16.06
CA GLU A 52 -1.37 9.90 -16.24
C GLU A 52 -1.31 8.91 -15.06
N THR A 53 -1.71 9.36 -13.88
CA THR A 53 -1.78 8.51 -12.68
C THR A 53 -3.19 8.02 -12.37
N GLY A 54 -4.22 8.58 -13.05
CA GLY A 54 -5.62 8.30 -12.76
C GLY A 54 -6.07 8.80 -11.38
N ARG A 55 -5.45 9.86 -10.83
CA ARG A 55 -5.71 10.34 -9.46
C ARG A 55 -6.13 11.79 -9.41
N TYR A 56 -6.89 12.13 -8.38
CA TYR A 56 -7.23 13.50 -8.02
C TYR A 56 -6.83 13.83 -6.57
N SER A 57 -6.64 15.11 -6.30
CA SER A 57 -6.46 15.62 -4.94
C SER A 57 -6.84 17.09 -4.86
N CYS A 58 -7.57 17.50 -3.83
CA CYS A 58 -7.69 18.90 -3.46
C CYS A 58 -6.50 19.30 -2.56
N ALA A 59 -5.70 20.27 -3.01
CA ALA A 59 -4.43 20.63 -2.38
C ALA A 59 -4.52 20.96 -0.87
N VAL A 60 -3.52 20.47 -0.13
CA VAL A 60 -3.38 20.38 1.34
C VAL A 60 -2.80 21.66 1.98
N ARG A 61 -2.97 22.85 1.37
CA ARG A 61 -2.75 24.10 2.14
C ARG A 61 -3.90 24.28 3.14
N SER A 62 -3.72 25.07 4.20
CA SER A 62 -4.59 25.18 5.40
C SER A 62 -6.09 25.43 5.20
N THR A 63 -6.55 25.63 3.97
CA THR A 63 -7.95 25.94 3.62
C THR A 63 -8.57 24.92 2.66
N GLY A 64 -7.88 23.84 2.29
CA GLY A 64 -8.37 22.83 1.35
C GLY A 64 -9.25 21.78 2.03
N CYS A 65 -10.15 21.12 1.29
CA CYS A 65 -10.97 20.04 1.85
C CYS A 65 -10.19 18.72 2.03
N GLY A 66 -8.97 18.62 1.51
CA GLY A 66 -8.08 17.47 1.69
C GLY A 66 -8.54 16.18 0.99
N ARG A 67 -9.62 16.21 0.19
CA ARG A 67 -10.08 15.01 -0.52
C ARG A 67 -9.07 14.56 -1.57
N TYR A 68 -8.86 13.25 -1.65
CA TYR A 68 -7.99 12.59 -2.60
C TYR A 68 -8.60 11.25 -2.99
N GLY A 69 -8.28 10.75 -4.18
CA GLY A 69 -8.82 9.49 -4.66
C GLY A 69 -8.51 9.24 -6.13
N ASP A 70 -9.16 8.23 -6.68
CA ASP A 70 -9.16 7.90 -8.11
C ASP A 70 -10.53 8.18 -8.79
N GLY A 71 -10.70 7.79 -10.05
CA GLY A 71 -11.97 8.01 -10.73
C GLY A 71 -13.15 7.27 -10.07
N PHE A 72 -12.90 6.13 -9.42
CA PHE A 72 -13.92 5.34 -8.75
C PHE A 72 -14.36 6.00 -7.44
N ASP A 73 -13.40 6.45 -6.63
CA ASP A 73 -13.69 7.20 -5.39
C ASP A 73 -14.53 8.44 -5.68
N PHE A 74 -14.22 9.15 -6.78
CA PHE A 74 -15.00 10.30 -7.22
C PHE A 74 -16.46 9.94 -7.55
N LEU A 75 -16.69 8.85 -8.30
CA LEU A 75 -18.03 8.42 -8.68
C LEU A 75 -18.88 8.03 -7.47
N ILE A 76 -18.28 7.38 -6.47
CA ILE A 76 -18.98 7.01 -5.24
C ILE A 76 -19.25 8.23 -4.37
N GLU A 77 -18.24 9.06 -4.10
CA GLU A 77 -18.38 10.15 -3.13
C GLU A 77 -19.15 11.36 -3.68
N TYR A 78 -18.93 11.69 -4.96
CA TYR A 78 -19.52 12.89 -5.58
C TYR A 78 -20.79 12.57 -6.35
N ALA A 79 -20.75 11.55 -7.22
CA ALA A 79 -21.90 11.17 -8.04
C ALA A 79 -22.89 10.24 -7.31
N LEU A 80 -22.56 9.81 -6.07
CA LEU A 80 -23.37 8.93 -5.23
C LEU A 80 -23.77 7.63 -5.92
N LEU A 81 -22.94 7.16 -6.85
CA LEU A 81 -23.16 5.91 -7.56
C LEU A 81 -22.84 4.72 -6.65
N SER A 82 -23.60 3.64 -6.81
CA SER A 82 -23.24 2.36 -6.22
C SER A 82 -21.94 1.84 -6.83
N ARG A 83 -21.25 0.93 -6.12
CA ARG A 83 -20.03 0.29 -6.63
C ARG A 83 -20.22 -0.33 -8.02
N GLN A 84 -21.36 -0.97 -8.26
CA GLN A 84 -21.66 -1.61 -9.54
C GLN A 84 -21.85 -0.58 -10.66
N GLU A 85 -22.57 0.51 -10.38
CA GLU A 85 -22.76 1.61 -11.33
C GLU A 85 -21.44 2.30 -11.64
N ALA A 86 -20.61 2.55 -10.63
CA ALA A 86 -19.29 3.15 -10.80
C ALA A 86 -18.36 2.28 -11.67
N LEU A 87 -18.35 0.95 -11.47
CA LEU A 87 -17.55 0.04 -12.30
C LEU A 87 -18.07 -0.02 -13.74
N LYS A 88 -19.39 -0.04 -13.92
CA LYS A 88 -20.03 0.03 -15.24
C LYS A 88 -19.67 1.33 -15.97
N GLU A 89 -19.71 2.47 -15.28
CA GLU A 89 -19.31 3.77 -15.84
C GLU A 89 -17.83 3.83 -16.24
N LEU A 90 -16.96 3.17 -15.47
CA LEU A 90 -15.54 3.05 -15.81
C LEU A 90 -15.27 2.01 -16.90
N GLY A 91 -16.30 1.31 -17.41
CA GLY A 91 -16.15 0.23 -18.38
C GLY A 91 -15.36 -0.96 -17.82
N ILE A 92 -15.28 -1.08 -16.49
CA ILE A 92 -14.68 -2.21 -15.81
C ILE A 92 -15.81 -3.22 -15.64
N GLU A 93 -15.83 -4.24 -16.50
CA GLU A 93 -16.72 -5.37 -16.27
C GLU A 93 -16.45 -5.90 -14.85
N ASP A 94 -17.52 -6.06 -14.06
CA ASP A 94 -17.49 -6.82 -12.81
C ASP A 94 -17.09 -8.24 -13.21
N GLY A 95 -15.78 -8.47 -13.38
CA GLY A 95 -15.23 -9.79 -13.55
C GLY A 95 -15.66 -10.54 -12.33
N THR A 96 -16.68 -11.38 -12.49
CA THR A 96 -17.36 -12.13 -11.45
C THR A 96 -16.28 -12.67 -10.54
N ARG A 97 -16.05 -11.99 -9.40
CA ARG A 97 -15.06 -12.44 -8.44
C ARG A 97 -15.64 -13.71 -7.89
N THR A 98 -15.25 -14.84 -8.49
CA THR A 98 -15.50 -16.14 -7.92
C THR A 98 -14.83 -16.05 -6.58
N PHE A 99 -15.63 -15.97 -5.52
CA PHE A 99 -15.11 -15.98 -4.17
C PHE A 99 -14.33 -17.28 -4.03
N VAL A 100 -13.01 -17.19 -4.10
CA VAL A 100 -12.14 -18.30 -3.76
C VAL A 100 -12.02 -18.23 -2.24
N PRO A 101 -12.65 -19.17 -1.50
CA PRO A 101 -12.46 -19.20 -0.07
C PRO A 101 -10.94 -19.27 0.21
N PRO A 102 -10.44 -18.55 1.23
CA PRO A 102 -9.05 -18.65 1.60
C PRO A 102 -8.72 -20.14 1.87
N PRO A 103 -7.50 -20.59 1.52
CA PRO A 103 -7.10 -21.95 1.87
C PRO A 103 -7.29 -22.14 3.39
N PRO A 104 -7.68 -23.35 3.83
CA PRO A 104 -7.86 -23.61 5.24
C PRO A 104 -6.61 -23.20 6.01
N SER A 105 -6.77 -22.43 7.09
CA SER A 105 -5.66 -22.00 7.94
C SER A 105 -4.90 -23.26 8.37
N HIS A 106 -3.60 -23.32 8.05
CA HIS A 106 -2.78 -24.46 8.42
C HIS A 106 -2.73 -24.55 9.94
N GLN A 107 -3.42 -25.55 10.51
CA GLN A 107 -3.41 -25.80 11.94
C GLN A 107 -2.08 -26.47 12.27
N TYR A 108 -1.14 -25.71 12.83
CA TYR A 108 0.09 -26.27 13.39
C TYR A 108 -0.24 -26.85 14.76
N ASP A 109 0.12 -28.11 14.98
CA ASP A 109 0.14 -28.68 16.32
C ASP A 109 1.21 -27.96 17.15
N LYS A 110 0.79 -27.30 18.23
CA LYS A 110 1.69 -26.55 19.12
C LYS A 110 2.67 -27.45 19.86
N ASN A 111 2.36 -28.75 19.97
CA ASN A 111 3.20 -29.73 20.62
C ASN A 111 4.13 -30.45 19.64
N ALA A 112 3.91 -30.28 18.33
CA ALA A 112 4.79 -30.85 17.34
C ALA A 112 6.13 -30.10 17.34
N PRO A 113 7.25 -30.82 17.17
CA PRO A 113 8.54 -30.17 17.02
C PRO A 113 8.54 -29.29 15.77
N PRO A 114 9.29 -28.17 15.78
CA PRO A 114 9.40 -27.28 14.65
C PRO A 114 10.00 -28.01 13.44
N SER A 115 9.83 -27.47 12.23
CA SER A 115 10.29 -28.15 11.02
C SER A 115 11.79 -28.50 11.07
N PRO A 116 12.25 -29.59 10.42
CA PRO A 116 13.64 -30.01 10.46
C PRO A 116 14.64 -28.91 10.07
N LYS A 117 14.28 -28.07 9.08
CA LYS A 117 15.10 -26.92 8.66
C LYS A 117 15.29 -25.88 9.76
N TRP A 118 14.25 -25.66 10.57
CA TRP A 118 14.32 -24.75 11.71
C TRP A 118 15.22 -25.33 12.81
N GLN A 119 15.09 -26.64 13.08
CA GLN A 119 15.94 -27.32 14.06
C GLN A 119 17.42 -27.29 13.65
N GLU A 120 17.73 -27.56 12.38
CA GLU A 120 19.09 -27.47 11.83
C GLU A 120 19.68 -26.07 11.99
N SER A 121 18.91 -25.03 11.66
CA SER A 121 19.32 -23.64 11.87
C SER A 121 19.57 -23.32 13.35
N GLY A 122 18.72 -23.85 14.24
CA GLY A 122 18.89 -23.73 15.69
C GLY A 122 20.18 -24.38 16.20
N TRP A 123 20.51 -25.57 15.70
CA TRP A 123 21.76 -26.27 16.05
C TRP A 123 23.00 -25.49 15.61
N LEU A 124 23.00 -24.94 14.39
CA LEU A 124 24.11 -24.10 13.91
C LEU A 124 24.29 -22.85 14.77
N LEU A 125 23.19 -22.25 15.24
CA LEU A 125 23.23 -21.09 16.12
C LEU A 125 23.85 -21.44 17.49
N VAL A 126 23.46 -22.58 18.07
CA VAL A 126 24.02 -23.06 19.34
C VAL A 126 25.52 -23.29 19.20
N GLU A 127 25.95 -24.00 18.16
CA GLU A 127 27.38 -24.27 17.91
C GLU A 127 28.18 -22.97 17.74
N TYR A 128 27.63 -22.00 17.02
CA TYR A 128 28.25 -20.68 16.87
C TYR A 128 28.38 -19.97 18.22
N ALA A 129 27.31 -19.95 19.01
CA ALA A 129 27.28 -19.30 20.31
C ALA A 129 28.26 -19.95 21.29
N GLU A 130 28.36 -21.28 21.31
CA GLU A 130 29.34 -22.02 22.10
C GLU A 130 30.76 -21.59 21.73
N LYS A 131 31.12 -21.63 20.44
CA LYS A 131 32.44 -21.19 19.97
C LYS A 131 32.73 -19.74 20.33
N ALA A 132 31.75 -18.85 20.19
CA ALA A 132 31.90 -17.44 20.51
C ALA A 132 32.14 -17.25 22.02
N LEU A 133 31.37 -17.93 22.86
CA LEU A 133 31.44 -17.83 24.32
C LEU A 133 32.80 -18.34 24.83
N TRP A 134 33.22 -19.54 24.42
CA TRP A 134 34.47 -20.16 24.86
C TRP A 134 35.73 -19.45 24.35
N ASN A 135 35.65 -18.71 23.25
CA ASN A 135 36.77 -17.92 22.74
C ASN A 135 36.95 -16.57 23.46
N THR A 136 36.00 -16.14 24.31
CA THR A 136 36.15 -14.89 25.08
C THR A 136 37.14 -15.04 26.26
N PRO A 137 37.93 -14.00 26.58
CA PRO A 137 38.86 -14.03 27.73
C PRO A 137 38.19 -14.23 29.09
N LYS A 138 36.90 -13.88 29.23
CA LYS A 138 36.11 -14.08 30.46
C LYS A 138 35.71 -15.54 30.67
N ALA A 139 35.34 -16.28 29.61
CA ALA A 139 34.98 -17.69 29.72
C ALA A 139 36.19 -18.59 30.04
N ARG A 140 37.38 -18.27 29.52
CA ARG A 140 38.63 -19.00 29.81
C ARG A 140 39.06 -18.96 31.28
N ARG A 141 38.55 -18.01 32.08
CA ARG A 141 38.83 -17.95 33.54
C ARG A 141 37.95 -18.89 34.36
N CYS A 142 36.76 -19.25 33.88
CA CYS A 142 35.91 -20.23 34.57
C CYS A 142 36.41 -21.67 34.35
N SER A 143 36.95 -21.99 33.19
CA SER A 143 37.46 -23.34 32.90
C SER A 143 38.73 -23.70 33.68
N THR A 144 39.53 -22.72 34.11
CA THR A 144 40.71 -22.99 34.97
C THR A 144 40.34 -23.31 36.42
N ILE A 145 39.18 -22.82 36.90
CA ILE A 145 38.71 -23.08 38.27
C ILE A 145 38.11 -24.50 38.40
N CYS A 146 37.51 -25.05 37.33
CA CYS A 146 37.01 -26.43 37.35
C CYS A 146 38.11 -27.50 37.21
N ALA A 147 39.29 -27.18 36.68
CA ALA A 147 40.39 -28.15 36.55
C ALA A 147 41.18 -28.38 37.86
N LEU A 148 40.93 -27.60 38.91
CA LEU A 148 41.55 -27.73 40.23
C LEU A 148 40.60 -28.33 41.29
N ALA A 149 39.41 -28.76 40.88
CA ALA A 149 38.39 -29.36 41.75
C ALA A 149 38.01 -30.79 41.30
N ALA A 150 39.00 -31.54 40.81
CA ALA A 150 38.93 -32.99 40.58
C ALA A 150 40.06 -33.68 41.32
#